data_AF-A0A2V2Q7K4-F1
#
_entry.id   AF-A0A2V2Q7K4-F1
#
_cell.length_a   1.000
_cell.length_b   1.000
_cell.length_c   1.000
_cell.angle_alpha   90.00
_cell.angle_beta   90.00
_cell.angle_gamma   90.00
#
_symmetry.space_group_name_H-M   'P 1'
#
loop_
_entity.id
_entity.type
_entity.pdbx_description
1 polymer ?
#
loop_
_entity_poly.entity_id
_entity_poly.type
_entity_poly.pdbx_seq_one_letter_code
_entity_poly.pdbx_strand_id
1 'polypeptide(L)'
;RRAVVSAVAVVVIAAGAITVPRLGGGGGPRTSVATEPRVSGSPTTPAPVLTGTRAERLAALLPPEVGEIEQVTLLALIKQLDPDEVKETYLGPLDGQYAIRKDGGVGYLVLTYEDRATVESKLGRPADPDEDVCPAMSGDTYRTNCVREVLPDGRVLTLWNDAKRFRGGDEVRWGPELTGELVQRDGSQILVRSSTGFESTGTQGPLLPAPPVSREHLRALLTSPQVLPKTP
;
A
#
# COMPACT_ATOMS: atom_id res chain seq x y z
N ARG A 1 -22.75 48.60 1.15
CA ARG A 1 -22.17 48.85 2.50
C ARG A 1 -21.75 47.49 3.06
N ARG A 2 -20.45 47.28 3.26
CA ARG A 2 -19.84 46.02 3.73
C ARG A 2 -19.91 45.96 5.26
N ALA A 3 -20.13 44.78 5.83
CA ALA A 3 -19.80 44.47 7.22
C ALA A 3 -18.99 43.17 7.22
N VAL A 4 -17.68 43.34 7.41
CA VAL A 4 -16.72 42.29 7.73
C VAL A 4 -16.72 42.17 9.25
N VAL A 5 -16.83 40.96 9.78
CA VAL A 5 -16.54 40.69 11.20
C VAL A 5 -15.54 39.55 11.27
N SER A 6 -14.33 39.89 11.71
CA SER A 6 -13.28 38.99 12.15
C SER A 6 -13.41 38.76 13.66
N ALA A 7 -13.19 37.54 14.15
CA ALA A 7 -12.75 37.28 15.53
C ALA A 7 -12.04 35.91 15.59
N VAL A 8 -10.70 35.93 15.58
CA VAL A 8 -9.77 35.72 16.72
C VAL A 8 -9.70 34.28 17.22
N ALA A 9 -8.57 33.64 16.90
CA ALA A 9 -8.09 32.40 17.46
C ALA A 9 -7.45 32.62 18.84
N VAL A 10 -7.65 31.68 19.78
CA VAL A 10 -6.87 31.56 21.00
C VAL A 10 -6.45 30.10 21.15
N VAL A 11 -5.14 29.85 21.06
CA VAL A 11 -4.48 28.59 21.39
C VAL A 11 -3.95 28.73 22.82
N VAL A 12 -4.34 27.81 23.70
CA VAL A 12 -3.71 27.58 25.00
C VAL A 12 -3.53 26.08 25.15
N ILE A 13 -2.29 25.60 25.12
CA ILE A 13 -1.93 24.29 25.68
C ILE A 13 -0.70 24.50 26.55
N ALA A 14 -0.92 24.37 27.85
CA ALA A 14 0.09 24.45 28.89
C ALA A 14 0.90 23.15 28.96
N ALA A 15 2.21 23.28 29.10
CA ALA A 15 3.14 22.19 29.37
C ALA A 15 3.01 21.73 30.83
N GLY A 16 2.61 20.47 31.03
CA GLY A 16 2.61 19.82 32.34
C GLY A 16 3.77 18.84 32.45
N ALA A 17 4.80 19.18 33.23
CA ALA A 17 5.86 18.26 33.64
C ALA A 17 5.37 17.43 34.84
N ILE A 18 5.50 16.10 34.76
CA ILE A 18 5.24 15.19 35.88
C ILE A 18 6.58 14.78 36.49
N THR A 19 6.84 15.23 37.71
CA THR A 19 7.90 14.72 38.58
C THR A 19 7.36 13.62 39.48
N VAL A 20 7.98 12.44 39.48
CA VAL A 20 7.66 11.34 40.42
C VAL A 20 8.74 11.30 41.51
N PRO A 21 8.38 11.22 42.81
CA PRO A 21 9.36 11.16 43.89
C PRO A 21 9.99 9.77 44.06
N ARG A 22 11.27 9.80 44.42
CA ARG A 22 12.14 8.65 44.73
C ARG A 22 12.21 8.46 46.26
N LEU A 23 11.83 7.27 46.74
CA LEU A 23 12.30 6.65 48.00
C LEU A 23 12.89 5.29 47.57
N GLY A 24 14.15 4.87 47.83
CA GLY A 24 14.89 4.81 49.10
C GLY A 24 14.34 3.63 49.91
N GLY A 25 14.99 2.50 50.19
CA GLY A 25 16.35 1.95 49.99
C GLY A 25 16.40 0.57 50.70
N GLY A 26 17.45 -0.24 50.48
CA GLY A 26 17.69 -1.47 51.27
C GLY A 26 18.58 -2.49 50.54
N GLY A 27 19.85 -2.58 50.94
CA GLY A 27 20.87 -3.44 50.35
C GLY A 27 20.97 -4.85 50.96
N GLY A 28 21.55 -5.77 50.19
CA GLY A 28 21.90 -7.15 50.54
C GLY A 28 22.61 -7.83 49.34
N PRO A 29 23.48 -8.84 49.52
CA PRO A 29 24.82 -8.88 48.94
C PRO A 29 24.93 -9.39 47.49
N ARG A 30 26.01 -8.94 46.84
CA ARG A 30 26.50 -9.35 45.52
C ARG A 30 26.97 -10.82 45.52
N THR A 31 26.39 -11.63 44.65
CA THR A 31 27.05 -12.80 44.06
C THR A 31 27.08 -12.61 42.54
N SER A 32 28.29 -12.36 42.05
CA SER A 32 28.62 -12.26 40.64
C SER A 32 28.67 -13.68 40.06
N VAL A 33 27.84 -13.95 39.06
CA VAL A 33 28.10 -15.03 38.09
C VAL A 33 28.00 -14.38 36.73
N ALA A 34 29.16 -14.18 36.11
CA ALA A 34 29.27 -13.78 34.72
C ALA A 34 28.75 -14.94 33.86
N THR A 35 27.51 -14.83 33.40
CA THR A 35 27.02 -15.62 32.26
C THR A 35 27.33 -14.82 31.01
N GLU A 36 28.13 -15.41 30.13
CA GLU A 36 28.45 -14.90 28.80
C GLU A 36 27.16 -14.52 28.04
N PRO A 37 27.18 -13.43 27.25
CA PRO A 37 26.02 -13.06 26.45
C PRO A 37 25.84 -14.11 25.35
N ARG A 38 24.91 -15.04 25.55
CA ARG A 38 24.36 -15.80 24.45
C ARG A 38 23.72 -14.79 23.50
N VAL A 39 24.27 -14.72 22.29
CA VAL A 39 23.64 -14.10 21.14
C VAL A 39 22.28 -14.77 20.99
N SER A 40 21.25 -14.09 21.50
CA SER A 40 19.87 -14.49 21.29
C SER A 40 19.59 -14.20 19.83
N GLY A 41 19.83 -15.21 18.97
CA GLY A 41 19.27 -15.22 17.64
C GLY A 41 17.78 -14.93 17.78
N SER A 42 17.29 -13.90 17.10
CA SER A 42 15.87 -13.64 17.01
C SER A 42 15.16 -14.95 16.66
N PRO A 43 14.10 -15.34 17.38
CA PRO A 43 13.23 -16.37 16.87
C PRO A 43 12.65 -15.81 15.58
N THR A 44 13.09 -16.32 14.44
CA THR A 44 12.38 -16.16 13.17
C THR A 44 11.11 -16.97 13.32
N THR A 45 10.12 -16.43 14.03
CA THR A 45 8.77 -16.98 14.02
C THR A 45 8.33 -16.95 12.56
N PRO A 46 8.09 -18.11 11.92
CA PRO A 46 7.64 -18.11 10.54
C PRO A 46 6.35 -17.29 10.46
N ALA A 47 6.25 -16.43 9.43
CA ALA A 47 5.06 -15.63 9.22
C ALA A 47 3.83 -16.56 9.20
N PRO A 48 2.73 -16.19 9.88
CA PRO A 48 1.54 -17.04 9.96
C PRO A 48 1.05 -17.36 8.55
N VAL A 49 0.81 -18.62 8.21
CA VAL A 49 0.24 -18.97 6.90
C VAL A 49 -1.20 -18.46 6.85
N LEU A 50 -1.49 -17.49 5.98
CA LEU A 50 -2.85 -17.03 5.79
C LEU A 50 -3.63 -18.05 4.94
N THR A 51 -4.70 -18.59 5.50
CA THR A 51 -5.62 -19.51 4.82
C THR A 51 -6.86 -18.75 4.34
N GLY A 52 -7.54 -19.26 3.31
CA GLY A 52 -8.75 -18.64 2.76
C GLY A 52 -8.58 -18.14 1.32
N THR A 53 -9.62 -17.47 0.82
CA THR A 53 -9.65 -16.78 -0.48
C THR A 53 -8.60 -15.66 -0.53
N ARG A 54 -8.24 -15.18 -1.73
CA ARG A 54 -7.29 -14.06 -1.83
C ARG A 54 -7.78 -12.80 -1.12
N ALA A 55 -9.07 -12.52 -1.20
CA ALA A 55 -9.69 -11.38 -0.50
C ALA A 55 -9.57 -11.51 1.03
N GLU A 56 -9.85 -12.69 1.60
CA GLU A 56 -9.71 -12.94 3.05
C GLU A 56 -8.25 -12.80 3.50
N ARG A 57 -7.30 -13.34 2.71
CA ARG A 57 -5.87 -13.20 3.01
C ARG A 57 -5.40 -11.75 2.90
N LEU A 58 -5.87 -11.00 1.91
CA LEU A 58 -5.57 -9.58 1.78
C LEU A 58 -6.17 -8.78 2.96
N ALA A 59 -7.41 -9.07 3.35
CA ALA A 59 -8.06 -8.44 4.49
C ALA A 59 -7.30 -8.68 5.80
N ALA A 60 -6.71 -9.86 5.99
CA ALA A 60 -5.88 -10.15 7.17
C ALA A 60 -4.55 -9.36 7.23
N LEU A 61 -4.11 -8.76 6.11
CA LEU A 61 -2.90 -7.94 6.03
C LEU A 61 -3.19 -6.43 6.11
N LEU A 62 -4.45 -6.04 6.03
CA LEU A 62 -4.89 -4.66 6.05
C LEU A 62 -5.63 -4.38 7.36
N PRO A 63 -5.53 -3.16 7.88
CA PRO A 63 -6.21 -2.83 9.11
C PRO A 63 -7.72 -2.66 8.84
N PRO A 64 -8.58 -2.96 9.83
CA PRO A 64 -10.03 -3.11 9.62
C PRO A 64 -10.71 -1.83 9.13
N GLU A 65 -10.13 -0.65 9.38
CA GLU A 65 -10.63 0.63 8.91
C GLU A 65 -10.53 0.83 7.39
N VAL A 66 -9.85 -0.06 6.65
CA VAL A 66 -9.83 -0.03 5.17
C VAL A 66 -11.22 -0.30 4.60
N GLY A 67 -12.04 -1.12 5.28
CA GLY A 67 -13.40 -1.48 4.85
C GLY A 67 -13.52 -2.92 4.37
N GLU A 68 -14.68 -3.25 3.82
CA GLU A 68 -14.98 -4.59 3.33
C GLU A 68 -14.29 -4.84 1.99
N ILE A 69 -13.61 -5.98 1.86
CA ILE A 69 -12.81 -6.35 0.68
C ILE A 69 -13.49 -7.49 -0.07
N GLU A 70 -13.73 -7.28 -1.36
CA GLU A 70 -14.29 -8.27 -2.27
C GLU A 70 -13.39 -8.40 -3.50
N GLN A 71 -13.09 -9.63 -3.93
CA GLN A 71 -12.39 -9.84 -5.20
C GLN A 71 -13.35 -9.63 -6.37
N VAL A 72 -12.95 -8.84 -7.35
CA VAL A 72 -13.74 -8.48 -8.54
C VAL A 72 -12.91 -8.61 -9.81
N THR A 73 -13.56 -8.45 -10.96
CA THR A 73 -12.89 -8.29 -12.26
C THR A 73 -13.25 -6.91 -12.83
N LEU A 74 -12.34 -5.94 -12.72
CA LEU A 74 -12.55 -4.55 -13.15
C LEU A 74 -12.89 -4.45 -14.62
N LEU A 75 -12.25 -5.25 -15.48
CA LEU A 75 -12.59 -5.23 -16.91
C LEU A 75 -14.04 -5.65 -17.14
N ALA A 76 -14.50 -6.69 -16.45
CA ALA A 76 -15.89 -7.14 -16.53
C ALA A 76 -16.86 -6.09 -16.01
N LEU A 77 -16.55 -5.42 -14.90
CA LEU A 77 -17.34 -4.29 -14.41
C LEU A 77 -17.41 -3.15 -15.44
N ILE A 78 -16.24 -2.69 -15.91
CA ILE A 78 -16.08 -1.56 -16.82
C ILE A 78 -16.79 -1.81 -18.16
N LYS A 79 -16.66 -3.02 -18.70
CA LYS A 79 -17.18 -3.40 -20.02
C LYS A 79 -18.51 -4.14 -19.96
N GLN A 80 -19.09 -4.31 -18.77
CA GLN A 80 -20.32 -5.05 -18.54
C GLN A 80 -20.28 -6.47 -19.14
N LEU A 81 -19.16 -7.16 -18.92
CA LEU A 81 -18.96 -8.54 -19.36
C LEU A 81 -19.29 -9.51 -18.22
N ASP A 82 -19.47 -10.78 -18.58
CA ASP A 82 -19.45 -11.86 -17.61
C ASP A 82 -18.03 -11.98 -17.00
N PRO A 83 -17.86 -11.93 -15.67
CA PRO A 83 -16.54 -12.08 -15.05
C PRO A 83 -15.86 -13.41 -15.38
N ASP A 84 -16.61 -14.48 -15.67
CA ASP A 84 -16.06 -15.80 -15.99
C ASP A 84 -15.45 -15.86 -17.41
N GLU A 85 -15.81 -14.91 -18.28
CA GLU A 85 -15.24 -14.77 -19.63
C GLU A 85 -13.88 -14.05 -19.63
N VAL A 86 -13.57 -13.32 -18.56
CA VAL A 86 -12.32 -12.56 -18.44
C VAL A 86 -11.26 -13.42 -17.76
N LYS A 87 -10.30 -13.88 -18.55
CA LYS A 87 -9.18 -14.71 -18.05
C LYS A 87 -8.07 -13.83 -17.49
N GLU A 88 -7.87 -13.91 -16.18
CA GLU A 88 -6.73 -13.31 -15.50
C GLU A 88 -5.66 -14.35 -15.22
N THR A 89 -4.39 -13.99 -15.44
CA THR A 89 -3.25 -14.84 -15.07
C THR A 89 -2.59 -14.26 -13.84
N TYR A 90 -2.57 -15.03 -12.75
CA TYR A 90 -2.03 -14.62 -11.46
C TYR A 90 -0.75 -15.38 -11.16
N LEU A 91 0.34 -14.66 -10.96
CA LEU A 91 1.65 -15.23 -10.59
C LEU A 91 1.88 -15.14 -9.09
N GLY A 92 1.46 -14.02 -8.48
CA GLY A 92 1.56 -13.75 -7.07
C GLY A 92 0.42 -14.36 -6.23
N PRO A 93 0.68 -14.61 -4.93
CA PRO A 93 -0.27 -15.24 -4.02
C PRO A 93 -1.52 -14.38 -3.73
N LEU A 94 -1.38 -13.07 -3.85
CA LEU A 94 -2.44 -12.07 -3.65
C LEU A 94 -2.76 -11.27 -4.91
N ASP A 95 -2.23 -11.68 -6.08
CA ASP A 95 -2.58 -11.02 -7.33
C ASP A 95 -4.10 -11.03 -7.54
N GLY A 96 -4.64 -9.88 -7.91
CA GLY A 96 -6.07 -9.71 -8.05
C GLY A 96 -6.49 -8.26 -8.10
N GLN A 97 -7.78 -8.08 -8.32
CA GLN A 97 -8.46 -6.79 -8.33
C GLN A 97 -9.54 -6.87 -7.26
N TYR A 98 -9.57 -5.87 -6.38
CA TYR A 98 -10.40 -5.91 -5.18
C TYR A 98 -11.22 -4.63 -5.08
N ALA A 99 -12.53 -4.77 -4.90
CA ALA A 99 -13.39 -3.68 -4.50
C ALA A 99 -13.31 -3.50 -2.97
N ILE A 100 -13.18 -2.26 -2.52
CA ILE A 100 -13.12 -1.89 -1.12
C ILE A 100 -14.30 -0.97 -0.82
N ARG A 101 -15.20 -1.41 0.07
CA ARG A 101 -16.40 -0.67 0.46
C ARG A 101 -16.24 -0.05 1.83
N LYS A 102 -16.45 1.25 1.90
CA LYS A 102 -16.31 2.03 3.13
C LYS A 102 -17.19 3.27 3.08
N ASP A 103 -17.94 3.51 4.16
CA ASP A 103 -18.75 4.71 4.36
C ASP A 103 -19.67 5.06 3.17
N GLY A 104 -20.20 4.03 2.48
CA GLY A 104 -21.08 4.16 1.32
C GLY A 104 -20.38 4.42 -0.02
N GLY A 105 -19.05 4.51 -0.06
CA GLY A 105 -18.26 4.60 -1.29
C GLY A 105 -17.54 3.29 -1.64
N VAL A 106 -17.05 3.23 -2.89
CA VAL A 106 -16.32 2.08 -3.44
C VAL A 106 -14.99 2.54 -4.03
N GLY A 107 -13.90 2.06 -3.46
CA GLY A 107 -12.55 2.17 -4.03
C GLY A 107 -12.07 0.83 -4.55
N TYR A 108 -10.89 0.83 -5.18
CA TYR A 108 -10.31 -0.40 -5.71
C TYR A 108 -8.85 -0.53 -5.33
N LEU A 109 -8.42 -1.77 -5.07
CA LEU A 109 -7.01 -2.15 -4.97
C LEU A 109 -6.70 -3.14 -6.10
N VAL A 110 -5.73 -2.83 -6.93
CA VAL A 110 -5.17 -3.79 -7.90
C VAL A 110 -3.79 -4.16 -7.41
N LEU A 111 -3.52 -5.46 -7.24
CA LEU A 111 -2.22 -5.98 -6.84
C LEU A 111 -1.75 -6.98 -7.90
N THR A 112 -0.51 -6.83 -8.37
CA THR A 112 0.05 -7.69 -9.40
C THR A 112 1.53 -7.91 -9.15
N TYR A 113 1.94 -9.17 -9.12
CA TYR A 113 3.33 -9.58 -9.26
C TYR A 113 3.65 -9.80 -10.73
N GLU A 114 4.78 -9.25 -11.18
CA GLU A 114 5.31 -9.42 -12.51
C GLU A 114 6.71 -10.01 -12.40
N ASP A 115 6.94 -11.14 -13.06
CA ASP A 115 8.28 -11.67 -13.18
C ASP A 115 9.15 -10.79 -14.09
N ARG A 116 10.48 -10.97 -14.00
CA ARG A 116 11.44 -10.19 -14.78
C ARG A 116 11.13 -10.21 -16.28
N ALA A 117 10.76 -11.38 -16.83
CA ALA A 117 10.46 -11.51 -18.25
C ALA A 117 9.25 -10.66 -18.67
N THR A 118 8.22 -10.61 -17.83
CA THR A 118 7.04 -9.76 -18.03
C THR A 118 7.42 -8.28 -17.97
N VAL A 119 8.24 -7.88 -17.00
CA VAL A 119 8.74 -6.49 -16.89
C VAL A 119 9.54 -6.11 -18.14
N GLU A 120 10.52 -6.93 -18.53
CA GLU A 120 11.37 -6.70 -19.70
C GLU A 120 10.55 -6.61 -21.00
N SER A 121 9.55 -7.48 -21.16
CA SER A 121 8.64 -7.45 -22.31
C SER A 121 7.83 -6.15 -22.38
N LYS A 122 7.39 -5.60 -21.24
CA LYS A 122 6.62 -4.35 -21.19
C LYS A 122 7.49 -3.13 -21.45
N LEU A 123 8.72 -3.14 -20.95
CA LEU A 123 9.67 -2.03 -21.11
C LEU A 123 10.36 -2.03 -22.49
N GLY A 124 10.43 -3.18 -23.16
CA GLY A 124 11.20 -3.34 -24.40
C GLY A 124 12.72 -3.23 -24.19
N ARG A 125 13.18 -3.38 -22.94
CA ARG A 125 14.58 -3.30 -22.52
C ARG A 125 14.79 -4.12 -21.25
N PRO A 126 16.04 -4.45 -20.88
CA PRO A 126 16.34 -5.12 -19.61
C PRO A 126 15.76 -4.38 -18.41
N ALA A 127 15.24 -5.13 -17.45
CA ALA A 127 14.74 -4.58 -16.19
C ALA A 127 15.93 -4.07 -15.37
N ASP A 128 15.83 -2.82 -14.91
CA ASP A 128 16.83 -2.18 -14.07
C ASP A 128 16.26 -2.00 -12.64
N PRO A 129 16.69 -2.82 -11.66
CA PRO A 129 16.22 -2.71 -10.28
C PRO A 129 16.51 -1.36 -9.62
N ASP A 130 17.48 -0.61 -10.15
CA ASP A 130 17.89 0.68 -9.60
C ASP A 130 17.20 1.87 -10.27
N GLU A 131 16.37 1.64 -11.30
CA GLU A 131 15.68 2.71 -12.01
C GLU A 131 14.87 3.60 -11.05
N ASP A 132 15.08 4.91 -11.15
CA ASP A 132 14.33 5.89 -10.38
C ASP A 132 13.14 6.38 -11.21
N VAL A 133 11.94 6.04 -10.76
CA VAL A 133 10.67 6.41 -11.39
C VAL A 133 10.09 7.72 -10.83
N CYS A 134 10.75 8.34 -9.84
CA CYS A 134 10.32 9.62 -9.27
C CYS A 134 10.66 10.89 -10.06
N PRO A 135 11.72 10.97 -10.89
CA PRO A 135 11.95 12.11 -11.76
C PRO A 135 10.72 12.40 -12.61
N ALA A 136 10.45 13.69 -12.83
CA ALA A 136 9.29 14.13 -13.59
C ALA A 136 9.29 13.50 -14.99
N MET A 137 8.28 12.69 -15.28
CA MET A 137 8.04 12.24 -16.66
C MET A 137 7.62 13.45 -17.49
N SER A 138 8.15 13.58 -18.70
CA SER A 138 7.68 14.58 -19.66
C SER A 138 6.23 14.31 -20.02
N GLY A 139 5.35 15.30 -19.84
CA GLY A 139 3.93 15.23 -20.19
C GLY A 139 2.98 15.22 -18.99
N ASP A 140 1.72 14.91 -19.26
CA ASP A 140 0.58 15.06 -18.33
C ASP A 140 0.45 13.92 -17.27
N THR A 141 1.49 13.12 -17.05
CA THR A 141 1.54 12.06 -16.02
C THR A 141 2.11 12.62 -14.73
N TYR A 142 1.24 13.28 -13.95
CA TYR A 142 1.64 13.95 -12.71
C TYR A 142 1.77 12.95 -11.57
N ARG A 143 2.90 12.24 -11.50
CA ARG A 143 3.34 11.60 -10.25
C ARG A 143 3.66 12.71 -9.26
N THR A 144 2.95 12.75 -8.13
CA THR A 144 3.19 13.71 -7.05
C THR A 144 3.53 12.98 -5.77
N ASN A 145 4.22 13.67 -4.86
CA ASN A 145 4.67 13.10 -3.59
C ASN A 145 5.39 11.75 -3.77
N CYS A 146 6.19 11.61 -4.84
CA CYS A 146 6.90 10.38 -5.14
C CYS A 146 8.05 10.20 -4.15
N VAL A 147 8.11 9.03 -3.52
CA VAL A 147 9.14 8.67 -2.56
C VAL A 147 9.70 7.32 -2.97
N ARG A 148 11.00 7.32 -3.31
CA ARG A 148 11.80 6.12 -3.56
C ARG A 148 12.60 5.79 -2.31
N GLU A 149 12.59 4.52 -1.93
CA GLU A 149 13.35 4.01 -0.81
C GLU A 149 14.05 2.70 -1.18
N VAL A 150 15.35 2.63 -0.89
CA VAL A 150 16.11 1.39 -0.93
C VAL A 150 15.98 0.69 0.42
N LEU A 151 15.37 -0.49 0.43
CA LEU A 151 15.19 -1.29 1.64
C LEU A 151 16.51 -1.96 2.06
N PRO A 152 16.66 -2.38 3.33
CA PRO A 152 17.90 -3.00 3.82
C PRO A 152 18.32 -4.28 3.05
N ASP A 153 17.35 -4.95 2.44
CA ASP A 153 17.57 -6.13 1.59
C ASP A 153 17.73 -5.77 0.12
N GLY A 154 18.07 -4.52 -0.20
CA GLY A 154 18.36 -4.04 -1.56
C GLY A 154 17.18 -4.05 -2.53
N ARG A 155 15.96 -4.37 -2.08
CA ARG A 155 14.75 -4.10 -2.86
C ARG A 155 14.47 -2.61 -2.89
N VAL A 156 13.77 -2.13 -3.90
CA VAL A 156 13.42 -0.71 -4.05
C VAL A 156 11.91 -0.55 -3.96
N LEU A 157 11.45 0.19 -2.95
CA LEU A 157 10.05 0.57 -2.79
C LEU A 157 9.85 2.01 -3.27
N THR A 158 8.94 2.20 -4.22
CA THR A 158 8.55 3.53 -4.68
C THR A 158 7.04 3.73 -4.51
N LEU A 159 6.65 4.81 -3.84
CA LEU A 159 5.24 5.18 -3.62
C LEU A 159 4.97 6.57 -4.17
N TRP A 160 3.87 6.78 -4.88
CA TRP A 160 3.48 8.09 -5.41
C TRP A 160 1.97 8.26 -5.52
N ASN A 161 1.53 9.51 -5.57
CA ASN A 161 0.15 9.84 -5.91
C ASN A 161 0.01 10.04 -7.42
N ASP A 162 -1.04 9.48 -8.00
CA ASP A 162 -1.48 9.76 -9.36
C ASP A 162 -2.84 10.47 -9.27
N ALA A 163 -2.90 11.71 -9.75
CA ALA A 163 -4.12 12.49 -9.71
C ALA A 163 -5.21 11.99 -10.66
N LYS A 164 -4.87 11.09 -11.61
CA LYS A 164 -5.77 10.59 -12.67
C LYS A 164 -6.59 11.71 -13.33
N ARG A 165 -5.90 12.78 -13.73
CA ARG A 165 -6.56 13.89 -14.42
C ARG A 165 -7.25 13.35 -15.67
N PHE A 166 -8.57 13.52 -15.74
CA PHE A 166 -9.37 13.13 -16.88
C PHE A 166 -8.79 13.74 -18.17
N ARG A 167 -8.48 12.90 -19.14
CA ARG A 167 -8.23 13.32 -20.52
C ARG A 167 -9.40 12.80 -21.34
N GLY A 168 -10.11 13.69 -22.01
CA GLY A 168 -11.27 13.31 -22.82
C GLY A 168 -10.92 12.20 -23.80
N GLY A 169 -11.79 11.19 -23.93
CA GLY A 169 -11.62 10.04 -24.82
C GLY A 169 -11.75 8.68 -24.15
N ASP A 170 -11.57 8.59 -22.84
CA ASP A 170 -11.75 7.34 -22.09
C ASP A 170 -13.20 7.17 -21.61
N GLU A 171 -13.81 6.01 -21.87
CA GLU A 171 -15.14 5.64 -21.33
C GLU A 171 -15.14 5.51 -19.79
N VAL A 172 -13.97 5.47 -19.17
CA VAL A 172 -13.78 5.27 -17.73
C VAL A 172 -12.99 6.43 -17.15
N ARG A 173 -13.56 7.05 -16.12
CA ARG A 173 -12.91 8.15 -15.39
C ARG A 173 -12.44 7.64 -14.04
N TRP A 174 -11.15 7.33 -13.94
CA TRP A 174 -10.54 6.93 -12.67
C TRP A 174 -10.40 8.13 -11.74
N GLY A 175 -10.71 7.93 -10.46
CA GLY A 175 -10.38 8.90 -9.43
C GLY A 175 -8.93 8.79 -8.95
N PRO A 176 -8.50 9.69 -8.05
CA PRO A 176 -7.13 9.70 -7.53
C PRO A 176 -6.63 8.35 -7.02
N GLU A 177 -5.34 8.10 -7.22
CA GLU A 177 -4.67 6.88 -6.78
C GLU A 177 -3.48 7.17 -5.89
N LEU A 178 -3.25 6.22 -4.98
CA LEU A 178 -1.94 5.98 -4.40
C LEU A 178 -1.39 4.70 -5.04
N THR A 179 -0.23 4.83 -5.70
CA THR A 179 0.44 3.72 -6.36
C THR A 179 1.68 3.34 -5.58
N GLY A 180 1.97 2.05 -5.57
CA GLY A 180 3.20 1.51 -5.02
C GLY A 180 3.83 0.50 -5.98
N GLU A 181 5.15 0.48 -5.94
CA GLU A 181 5.99 -0.43 -6.72
C GLU A 181 7.09 -0.95 -5.81
N LEU A 182 7.20 -2.27 -5.70
CA LEU A 182 8.32 -2.92 -5.02
C LEU A 182 9.12 -3.73 -6.03
N VAL A 183 10.25 -3.19 -6.46
CA VAL A 183 11.18 -3.85 -7.37
C VAL A 183 12.10 -4.78 -6.58
N GLN A 184 12.15 -6.03 -7.03
CA GLN A 184 13.03 -7.06 -6.48
C GLN A 184 14.43 -6.96 -7.10
N ARG A 185 15.43 -7.55 -6.44
CA ARG A 185 16.83 -7.55 -6.93
C ARG A 185 17.01 -8.23 -8.29
N ASP A 186 16.13 -9.17 -8.65
CA ASP A 186 16.19 -9.88 -9.93
C ASP A 186 15.50 -9.11 -11.07
N GLY A 187 14.87 -7.97 -10.78
CA GLY A 187 14.10 -7.17 -11.74
C GLY A 187 12.64 -7.58 -11.88
N SER A 188 12.15 -8.56 -11.10
CA SER A 188 10.70 -8.76 -10.89
C SER A 188 10.14 -7.64 -10.02
N GLN A 189 8.82 -7.47 -10.01
CA GLN A 189 8.19 -6.40 -9.23
C GLN A 189 6.80 -6.76 -8.72
N ILE A 190 6.38 -6.08 -7.65
CA ILE A 190 4.99 -5.99 -7.25
C ILE A 190 4.50 -4.58 -7.54
N LEU A 191 3.41 -4.47 -8.29
CA LEU A 191 2.70 -3.23 -8.52
C LEU A 191 1.37 -3.24 -7.74
N VAL A 192 1.06 -2.11 -7.13
CA VAL A 192 -0.22 -1.89 -6.47
C VAL A 192 -0.81 -0.54 -6.83
N ARG A 193 -2.11 -0.52 -7.13
CA ARG A 193 -2.89 0.71 -7.35
C ARG A 193 -4.04 0.74 -6.37
N SER A 194 -4.02 1.69 -5.44
CA SER A 194 -5.13 1.99 -4.53
C SER A 194 -5.88 3.20 -5.07
N SER A 195 -7.04 2.98 -5.69
CA SER A 195 -7.87 4.00 -6.33
C SER A 195 -9.08 4.36 -5.49
N THR A 196 -9.47 5.63 -5.51
CA THR A 196 -10.75 6.10 -4.94
C THR A 196 -11.97 5.51 -5.65
N GLY A 197 -11.83 4.87 -6.81
CA GLY A 197 -12.93 4.38 -7.62
C GLY A 197 -12.85 4.86 -9.06
N PHE A 198 -13.88 4.56 -9.85
CA PHE A 198 -14.03 5.08 -11.20
C PHE A 198 -15.49 5.41 -11.53
N GLU A 199 -15.68 6.28 -12.51
CA GLU A 199 -16.98 6.61 -13.10
C GLU A 199 -17.07 6.00 -14.51
N SER A 200 -18.00 5.07 -14.69
CA SER A 200 -18.43 4.51 -15.98
C SER A 200 -19.83 3.87 -15.83
N THR A 201 -20.32 3.20 -16.87
CA THR A 201 -21.54 2.38 -16.79
C THR A 201 -21.43 1.18 -15.83
N GLY A 202 -20.21 0.81 -15.45
CA GLY A 202 -19.90 -0.27 -14.52
C GLY A 202 -19.69 0.16 -13.06
N THR A 203 -19.90 1.44 -12.74
CA THR A 203 -19.67 1.98 -11.39
C THR A 203 -20.55 1.30 -10.35
N GLN A 204 -19.93 0.84 -9.25
CA GLN A 204 -20.63 0.13 -8.16
C GLN A 204 -21.06 1.03 -6.99
N GLY A 205 -20.73 2.33 -7.04
CA GLY A 205 -21.10 3.32 -6.03
C GLY A 205 -20.27 4.61 -6.17
N PRO A 206 -20.50 5.62 -5.31
CA PRO A 206 -19.68 6.82 -5.28
C PRO A 206 -18.20 6.50 -5.04
N LEU A 207 -17.31 7.33 -5.57
CA LEU A 207 -15.89 7.26 -5.26
C LEU A 207 -15.66 7.50 -3.76
N LEU A 208 -14.67 6.83 -3.19
CA LEU A 208 -14.14 7.15 -1.86
C LEU A 208 -13.50 8.56 -1.86
N PRO A 209 -13.54 9.27 -0.72
CA PRO A 209 -12.93 10.60 -0.61
C PRO A 209 -11.39 10.57 -0.69
N ALA A 210 -10.77 9.42 -0.45
CA ALA A 210 -9.33 9.17 -0.55
C ALA A 210 -9.07 7.71 -0.93
N PRO A 211 -7.88 7.38 -1.49
CA PRO A 211 -7.47 6.00 -1.72
C PRO A 211 -7.70 5.12 -0.48
N PRO A 212 -8.29 3.92 -0.63
CA PRO A 212 -8.70 3.09 0.50
C PRO A 212 -7.54 2.60 1.38
N VAL A 213 -6.36 2.41 0.80
CA VAL A 213 -5.15 1.99 1.52
C VAL A 213 -4.22 3.19 1.68
N SER A 214 -3.88 3.52 2.93
CA SER A 214 -2.97 4.62 3.25
C SER A 214 -1.55 4.33 2.78
N ARG A 215 -0.69 5.36 2.72
CA ARG A 215 0.73 5.20 2.37
C ARG A 215 1.47 4.25 3.32
N GLU A 216 1.18 4.34 4.60
CA GLU A 216 1.75 3.46 5.62
C GLU A 216 1.30 2.01 5.44
N HIS A 217 0.00 1.79 5.22
CA HIS A 217 -0.55 0.45 5.04
C HIS A 217 -0.09 -0.17 3.72
N LEU A 218 0.07 0.63 2.66
CA LEU A 218 0.58 0.16 1.37
C LEU A 218 2.04 -0.28 1.47
N ARG A 219 2.86 0.49 2.20
CA ARG A 219 4.23 0.10 2.54
C ARG A 219 4.26 -1.23 3.29
N ALA A 220 3.45 -1.36 4.35
CA ALA A 220 3.39 -2.57 5.16
C ALA A 220 2.93 -3.79 4.32
N LEU A 221 1.94 -3.60 3.46
CA LEU A 221 1.46 -4.63 2.54
C LEU A 221 2.56 -5.08 1.57
N LEU A 222 3.18 -4.14 0.85
CA LEU A 222 4.18 -4.45 -0.17
C LEU A 222 5.45 -5.10 0.42
N THR A 223 5.83 -4.71 1.64
CA THR A 223 7.02 -5.27 2.30
C THR A 223 6.73 -6.59 3.03
N SER A 224 5.47 -7.03 3.07
CA SER A 224 5.08 -8.31 3.66
C SER A 224 5.63 -9.49 2.83
N PRO A 225 6.13 -10.56 3.47
CA PRO A 225 6.50 -11.78 2.73
C PRO A 225 5.29 -12.47 2.06
N GLN A 226 4.06 -12.14 2.47
CA GLN A 226 2.83 -12.77 1.98
C GLN A 226 2.41 -12.33 0.58
N VAL A 227 2.94 -11.21 0.09
CA VAL A 227 2.66 -10.71 -1.27
C VAL A 227 3.60 -11.29 -2.32
N LEU A 228 4.69 -11.95 -1.90
CA LEU A 228 5.67 -12.53 -2.81
C LEU A 228 5.32 -13.99 -3.15
N PRO A 229 5.51 -14.42 -4.40
CA PRO A 229 5.51 -15.85 -4.72
C PRO A 229 6.52 -16.58 -3.84
N LYS A 230 6.17 -17.81 -3.44
CA LYS A 230 7.17 -18.69 -2.82
C LYS A 230 8.20 -19.04 -3.89
N THR A 231 9.46 -18.81 -3.59
CA THR A 231 10.56 -19.33 -4.42
C THR A 231 10.40 -20.85 -4.51
N PRO A 232 10.51 -21.45 -5.71
CA PRO A 232 10.58 -22.91 -5.85
C PRO A 232 11.70 -23.52 -5.01
#